data_AF-A0A7Y9HG07-F1
#
_entry.id   AF-A0A7Y9HG07-F1
#
_cell.length_a   1.000
_cell.length_b   1.000
_cell.length_c   1.000
_cell.angle_alpha   90.00
_cell.angle_beta   90.00
_cell.angle_gamma   90.00
#
_symmetry.space_group_name_H-M   'P 1'
#
loop_
_entity.id
_entity.type
_entity.pdbx_description
1 polymer ?
#
loop_
_entity_poly.entity_id
_entity_poly.type
_entity_poly.pdbx_seq_one_letter_code
_entity_poly.pdbx_strand_id
1 'polypeptide(L)'
;MHTDTERCVRAVQSKDARFDGWFFTAVVTTRIYCRPSCPVVPPKVENMTFLPSAAACQQAGFRACKRCRPDTSPGSPQWNARADSVARAMRLIADGVVDREGVTGLAARLGYSARQIERQLLAELGAGPLALARSQRAQTARLLIETTGLPMADVAFAAGFASVRTFNDTVREVFALAPGELRTRAARGSGPATTPGVIALRLPYRAPLNPSNLFGHLAATAVPGVEEWRDGAYRRTLTLPHGHGIVSLAPGPDHITCRLLLTDPRDLTRAISRCRWLLDLDADPVAVDAQLRADPLLAPLVDKAPGRRVPRTVDGAEFAVRAVLGQQVSTAAARTHAARLVTAHGTPVHDPEGGLTHLFPTPQALAGLDPEALALPRTRRRTLTTLVAALADGTLRLGMDTDWERARAELAALPGFGPWTVEVIAMRALGDPDAFLPTDLGIRRAAAQLGLPATPAALTARAARWRPWRAYAVQYLWTVDDHPINHLPG
;
A
#
# COMPACT_ATOMS: atom_id res chain seq x y z
N MET A 1 -5.28 -4.14 22.39
CA MET A 1 -6.71 -3.82 22.29
C MET A 1 -7.57 -5.07 22.46
N HIS A 2 -7.35 -6.14 21.67
CA HIS A 2 -8.13 -7.37 21.76
C HIS A 2 -8.11 -8.08 23.14
N THR A 3 -7.12 -7.77 23.99
CA THR A 3 -6.99 -8.28 25.37
C THR A 3 -7.84 -7.52 26.40
N ASP A 4 -8.40 -6.37 26.04
CA ASP A 4 -9.25 -5.54 26.91
C ASP A 4 -10.71 -5.75 26.52
N THR A 5 -11.35 -6.69 27.21
CA THR A 5 -12.74 -7.11 26.95
C THR A 5 -13.71 -5.95 27.01
N GLU A 6 -13.60 -5.07 28.02
CA GLU A 6 -14.54 -3.95 28.18
C GLU A 6 -14.44 -2.96 27.02
N ARG A 7 -13.21 -2.62 26.63
CA ARG A 7 -12.98 -1.72 25.49
C ARG A 7 -13.48 -2.32 24.18
N CYS A 8 -13.28 -3.63 23.98
CA CYS A 8 -13.81 -4.33 22.82
C CYS A 8 -15.34 -4.36 22.80
N VAL A 9 -15.99 -4.63 23.94
CA VAL A 9 -17.45 -4.60 24.06
C VAL A 9 -18.00 -3.22 23.72
N ARG A 10 -17.42 -2.14 24.27
CA ARG A 10 -17.83 -0.76 23.94
C ARG A 10 -17.73 -0.46 22.44
N ALA A 11 -16.62 -0.87 21.80
CA ALA A 11 -16.42 -0.67 20.37
C ALA A 11 -17.44 -1.44 19.50
N VAL A 12 -17.82 -2.65 19.92
CA VAL A 12 -18.86 -3.45 19.23
C VAL A 12 -20.24 -2.83 19.41
N GLN A 13 -20.57 -2.38 20.62
CA GLN A 13 -21.85 -1.75 20.93
C GLN A 13 -22.03 -0.42 20.19
N SER A 14 -20.96 0.35 20.02
CA SER A 14 -20.97 1.61 19.26
C SER A 14 -21.01 1.40 17.74
N LYS A 15 -20.83 0.15 17.25
CA LYS A 15 -20.74 -0.20 15.82
C LYS A 15 -19.78 0.69 15.04
N ASP A 16 -18.64 1.02 15.65
CA ASP A 16 -17.73 2.02 15.12
C ASP A 16 -16.71 1.41 14.15
N ALA A 17 -16.81 1.79 12.86
CA ALA A 17 -15.97 1.30 11.77
C ALA A 17 -14.48 1.63 11.94
N ARG A 18 -14.12 2.59 12.80
CA ARG A 18 -12.72 2.90 13.11
C ARG A 18 -11.99 1.72 13.76
N PHE A 19 -12.73 0.87 14.49
CA PHE A 19 -12.18 -0.32 15.13
C PHE A 19 -12.15 -1.55 14.21
N ASP A 20 -12.69 -1.48 12.99
CA ASP A 20 -12.61 -2.59 12.05
C ASP A 20 -11.14 -2.94 11.76
N GLY A 21 -10.82 -4.23 11.90
CA GLY A 21 -9.46 -4.76 11.74
C GLY A 21 -8.55 -4.65 12.98
N TRP A 22 -8.91 -3.88 14.00
CA TRP A 22 -8.15 -3.82 15.26
C TRP A 22 -8.30 -5.09 16.10
N PHE A 23 -9.48 -5.69 16.03
CA PHE A 23 -9.83 -6.98 16.60
C PHE A 23 -11.07 -7.51 15.87
N PHE A 24 -11.37 -8.78 16.10
CA PHE A 24 -12.54 -9.46 15.59
C PHE A 24 -13.31 -10.05 16.76
N THR A 25 -14.63 -9.97 16.71
CA THR A 25 -15.52 -10.56 17.72
C THR A 25 -15.88 -11.96 17.28
N ALA A 26 -15.31 -12.97 17.93
CA ALA A 26 -15.62 -14.37 17.76
C ALA A 26 -16.80 -14.75 18.69
N VAL A 27 -17.92 -15.16 18.09
CA VAL A 27 -19.15 -15.49 18.78
C VAL A 27 -19.18 -16.98 19.07
N VAL A 28 -18.95 -17.36 20.33
CA VAL A 28 -18.70 -18.74 20.76
C VAL A 28 -19.85 -19.68 20.38
N THR A 29 -21.09 -19.23 20.58
CA THR A 29 -22.31 -20.02 20.33
C THR A 29 -22.56 -20.32 18.87
N THR A 30 -22.25 -19.38 17.97
CA THR A 30 -22.53 -19.53 16.53
C THR A 30 -21.30 -19.93 15.73
N ARG A 31 -20.11 -19.92 16.34
CA ARG A 31 -18.81 -20.07 15.67
C ARG A 31 -18.63 -19.10 14.50
N ILE A 32 -19.16 -17.87 14.63
CA ILE A 32 -19.02 -16.80 13.64
C ILE A 32 -18.10 -15.72 14.20
N TYR A 33 -17.17 -15.19 13.41
CA TYR A 33 -16.48 -13.95 13.75
C TYR A 33 -17.02 -12.75 12.97
N CYS A 34 -17.03 -11.59 13.61
CA CYS A 34 -17.56 -10.31 13.10
C CYS A 34 -16.54 -9.18 13.27
N ARG A 35 -16.69 -8.11 12.47
CA ARG A 35 -15.98 -6.84 12.69
C ARG A 35 -16.73 -6.00 13.73
N PRO A 36 -16.06 -5.09 14.46
CA PRO A 36 -16.71 -4.24 15.47
C PRO A 36 -17.90 -3.46 14.94
N SER A 37 -17.84 -2.97 13.70
CA SER A 37 -18.96 -2.21 13.10
C SER A 37 -20.05 -3.08 12.45
N CYS A 38 -20.15 -4.35 12.83
CA CYS A 38 -21.16 -5.25 12.28
C CYS A 38 -22.58 -4.66 12.50
N PRO A 39 -23.41 -4.56 11.44
CA PRO A 39 -24.74 -3.97 11.59
C PRO A 39 -25.72 -4.87 12.38
N VAL A 40 -25.39 -6.16 12.53
CA VAL A 40 -26.18 -7.13 13.31
C VAL A 40 -26.20 -6.72 14.78
N VAL A 41 -27.28 -7.08 15.48
CA VAL A 41 -27.37 -6.89 16.93
C VAL A 41 -26.18 -7.57 17.62
N PRO A 42 -25.41 -6.85 18.47
CA PRO A 42 -24.32 -7.45 19.22
C PRO A 42 -24.78 -8.67 20.03
N PRO A 43 -24.02 -9.79 20.01
CA PRO A 43 -24.25 -10.91 20.92
C PRO A 43 -24.24 -10.50 22.40
N LYS A 44 -24.69 -11.39 23.29
CA LYS A 44 -24.45 -11.20 24.72
C LYS A 44 -22.94 -11.22 25.00
N VAL A 45 -22.49 -10.40 25.95
CA VAL A 45 -21.07 -10.27 26.32
C VAL A 45 -20.44 -11.61 26.68
N GLU A 46 -21.16 -12.47 27.40
CA GLU A 46 -20.75 -13.84 27.77
C GLU A 46 -20.43 -14.74 26.57
N ASN A 47 -20.97 -14.42 25.39
CA ASN A 47 -20.77 -15.19 24.14
C ASN A 47 -19.71 -14.55 23.23
N MET A 48 -19.02 -13.50 23.68
CA MET A 48 -18.01 -12.78 22.91
C MET A 48 -16.60 -13.18 23.37
N THR A 49 -15.77 -13.60 22.43
CA THR A 49 -14.31 -13.65 22.57
C THR A 49 -13.70 -12.72 21.53
N PHE A 50 -12.58 -12.07 21.84
CA PHE A 50 -11.93 -11.14 20.94
C PHE A 50 -10.58 -11.68 20.46
N LEU A 51 -10.37 -11.65 19.14
CA LEU A 51 -9.15 -12.15 18.52
C LEU A 51 -8.48 -11.03 17.68
N PRO A 52 -7.14 -11.01 17.61
CA PRO A 52 -6.40 -9.92 16.97
C PRO A 52 -6.51 -9.90 15.44
N SER A 53 -6.80 -11.03 14.80
CA SER A 53 -6.82 -11.13 13.34
C SER A 53 -7.90 -12.09 12.82
N ALA A 54 -8.29 -11.91 11.55
CA ALA A 54 -9.17 -12.85 10.86
C ALA A 54 -8.54 -14.25 10.76
N ALA A 55 -7.22 -14.32 10.57
CA ALA A 55 -6.48 -15.58 10.55
C ALA A 55 -6.55 -16.30 11.91
N ALA A 56 -6.41 -15.58 13.03
CA ALA A 56 -6.58 -16.17 14.36
C ALA A 56 -8.01 -16.71 14.58
N CYS A 57 -9.02 -15.99 14.09
CA CYS A 57 -10.42 -16.47 14.13
C CYS A 57 -10.59 -17.77 13.33
N GLN A 58 -10.07 -17.81 12.11
CA GLN A 58 -10.18 -18.98 11.23
C GLN A 58 -9.44 -20.19 11.82
N GLN A 59 -8.23 -19.99 12.36
CA GLN A 59 -7.48 -21.06 13.04
C GLN A 59 -8.22 -21.59 14.27
N ALA A 60 -8.92 -20.71 15.00
CA ALA A 60 -9.77 -21.10 16.13
C ALA A 60 -11.12 -21.72 15.70
N GLY A 61 -11.33 -21.95 14.39
CA GLY A 61 -12.50 -22.62 13.85
C GLY A 61 -13.73 -21.74 13.68
N PHE A 62 -13.59 -20.41 13.68
CA PHE A 62 -14.68 -19.48 13.44
C PHE A 62 -14.81 -19.15 11.95
N ARG A 63 -16.04 -19.16 11.43
CA ARG A 63 -16.34 -18.73 10.05
C ARG A 63 -16.63 -17.23 9.95
N ALA A 64 -16.40 -16.64 8.79
CA ALA A 64 -16.66 -15.21 8.58
C ALA A 64 -18.18 -14.90 8.61
N CYS A 65 -18.55 -13.78 9.24
CA CYS A 65 -19.92 -13.29 9.21
C CYS A 65 -20.35 -12.91 7.78
N LYS A 66 -21.45 -13.51 7.32
CA LYS A 66 -22.01 -13.27 5.98
C LYS A 66 -22.56 -11.86 5.79
N ARG A 67 -22.87 -11.15 6.89
CA ARG A 67 -23.47 -9.81 6.86
C ARG A 67 -22.43 -8.70 6.83
N CYS A 68 -21.50 -8.67 7.80
CA CYS A 68 -20.51 -7.60 7.87
C CYS A 68 -19.24 -7.86 7.05
N ARG A 69 -19.05 -9.11 6.57
CA ARG A 69 -17.91 -9.53 5.75
C ARG A 69 -16.58 -9.10 6.37
N PRO A 70 -16.29 -9.56 7.60
CA PRO A 70 -15.13 -9.09 8.36
C PRO A 70 -13.82 -9.40 7.65
N ASP A 71 -13.80 -10.44 6.82
CA ASP A 71 -12.73 -10.84 5.92
C ASP A 71 -12.34 -9.77 4.89
N THR A 72 -13.20 -8.80 4.58
CA THR A 72 -12.89 -7.68 3.68
C THR A 72 -12.42 -6.43 4.41
N SER A 73 -12.32 -6.46 5.75
CA SER A 73 -11.90 -5.30 6.53
C SER A 73 -10.41 -5.03 6.30
N PRO A 74 -9.98 -3.76 6.17
CA PRO A 74 -8.56 -3.44 6.23
C PRO A 74 -7.94 -3.98 7.52
N GLY A 75 -6.71 -4.46 7.47
CA GLY A 75 -6.00 -5.00 8.63
C GLY A 75 -5.74 -3.96 9.73
N SER A 76 -5.27 -4.36 10.92
CA SER A 76 -5.09 -3.45 12.06
C SER A 76 -4.16 -2.28 11.71
N PRO A 77 -4.55 -1.01 11.98
CA PRO A 77 -3.67 0.14 11.78
C PRO A 77 -2.37 0.10 12.59
N GLN A 78 -2.39 -0.58 13.73
CA GLN A 78 -1.21 -0.68 14.60
C GLN A 78 -0.04 -1.41 13.93
N TRP A 79 -0.29 -2.21 12.89
CA TRP A 79 0.75 -2.87 12.12
C TRP A 79 1.74 -1.86 11.53
N ASN A 80 1.29 -0.66 11.14
CA ASN A 80 2.19 0.35 10.57
C ASN A 80 2.99 1.13 11.64
N ALA A 81 2.67 0.96 12.93
CA ALA A 81 3.20 1.78 14.02
C ALA A 81 4.00 0.98 15.08
N ARG A 82 3.96 -0.36 15.08
CA ARG A 82 4.58 -1.21 16.11
C ARG A 82 5.29 -2.42 15.50
N ALA A 83 6.54 -2.64 15.93
CA ALA A 83 7.42 -3.75 15.56
C ALA A 83 7.65 -3.89 14.05
N ASP A 84 8.73 -3.26 13.56
CA ASP A 84 9.12 -3.25 12.14
C ASP A 84 9.05 -4.64 11.48
N SER A 85 9.48 -5.70 12.17
CA SER A 85 9.49 -7.06 11.63
C SER A 85 8.09 -7.63 11.35
N VAL A 86 7.11 -7.46 12.25
CA VAL A 86 5.73 -7.97 12.07
C VAL A 86 5.01 -7.17 10.98
N ALA A 87 5.20 -5.85 10.97
CA ALA A 87 4.68 -4.96 9.94
C ALA A 87 5.18 -5.33 8.53
N ARG A 88 6.51 -5.52 8.40
CA ARG A 88 7.16 -5.95 7.16
C ARG A 88 6.72 -7.36 6.78
N ALA A 89 6.59 -8.28 7.73
CA ALA A 89 6.09 -9.63 7.48
C ALA A 89 4.67 -9.61 6.88
N MET A 90 3.75 -8.83 7.47
CA MET A 90 2.39 -8.71 6.94
C MET A 90 2.35 -8.09 5.54
N ARG A 91 3.19 -7.07 5.28
CA ARG A 91 3.37 -6.49 3.95
C ARG A 91 3.87 -7.53 2.94
N LEU A 92 4.83 -8.36 3.31
CA LEU A 92 5.37 -9.41 2.45
C LEU A 92 4.37 -10.56 2.22
N ILE A 93 3.63 -10.96 3.26
CA ILE A 93 2.52 -11.91 3.12
C ILE A 93 1.50 -11.33 2.14
N ALA A 94 1.11 -10.06 2.33
CA ALA A 94 0.20 -9.33 1.44
C ALA A 94 0.70 -9.28 -0.02
N ASP A 95 2.01 -9.11 -0.22
CA ASP A 95 2.65 -9.15 -1.54
C ASP A 95 2.75 -10.57 -2.14
N GLY A 96 2.39 -11.62 -1.40
CA GLY A 96 2.39 -13.02 -1.84
C GLY A 96 3.72 -13.77 -1.65
N VAL A 97 4.63 -13.28 -0.80
CA VAL A 97 5.95 -13.91 -0.59
C VAL A 97 5.82 -15.33 -0.05
N VAL A 98 4.92 -15.58 0.91
CA VAL A 98 4.74 -16.93 1.47
C VAL A 98 4.27 -17.93 0.40
N ASP A 99 3.48 -17.47 -0.56
CA ASP A 99 2.98 -18.33 -1.64
C ASP A 99 4.08 -18.67 -2.66
N ARG A 100 5.00 -17.73 -2.92
CA ARG A 100 6.09 -17.90 -3.90
C ARG A 100 7.34 -18.55 -3.34
N GLU A 101 7.73 -18.18 -2.13
CA GLU A 101 9.04 -18.49 -1.53
C GLU A 101 8.92 -19.25 -0.20
N GLY A 102 7.70 -19.50 0.26
CA GLY A 102 7.44 -20.16 1.54
C GLY A 102 7.78 -19.29 2.76
N VAL A 103 7.65 -19.90 3.94
CA VAL A 103 7.99 -19.24 5.21
C VAL A 103 9.50 -18.98 5.34
N THR A 104 10.33 -19.83 4.74
CA THR A 104 11.78 -19.66 4.69
C THR A 104 12.18 -18.42 3.90
N GLY A 105 11.57 -18.18 2.73
CA GLY A 105 11.78 -16.96 1.95
C GLY A 105 11.34 -15.70 2.69
N LEU A 106 10.16 -15.74 3.33
CA LEU A 106 9.70 -14.65 4.19
C LEU A 106 10.73 -14.32 5.28
N ALA A 107 11.24 -15.34 5.98
CA ALA A 107 12.19 -15.16 7.07
C ALA A 107 13.54 -14.62 6.56
N ALA A 108 14.04 -15.13 5.43
CA ALA A 108 15.27 -14.67 4.80
C ALA A 108 15.21 -13.17 4.42
N ARG A 109 14.08 -12.72 3.84
CA ARG A 109 13.88 -11.30 3.48
C ARG A 109 13.85 -10.38 4.70
N LEU A 110 13.36 -10.87 5.84
CA LEU A 110 13.29 -10.11 7.08
C LEU A 110 14.61 -10.16 7.88
N GLY A 111 15.54 -11.05 7.53
CA GLY A 111 16.80 -11.24 8.25
C GLY A 111 16.65 -12.05 9.55
N TYR A 112 15.64 -12.92 9.65
CA TYR A 112 15.36 -13.74 10.83
C TYR A 112 15.23 -15.22 10.48
N SER A 113 15.24 -16.09 11.49
CA SER A 113 14.86 -17.51 11.32
C SER A 113 13.34 -17.66 11.20
N ALA A 114 12.88 -18.71 10.50
CA ALA A 114 11.45 -19.02 10.36
C ALA A 114 10.74 -19.15 11.73
N ARG A 115 11.40 -19.80 12.71
CA ARG A 115 10.87 -19.96 14.07
C ARG A 115 10.70 -18.63 14.82
N GLN A 116 11.62 -17.68 14.63
CA GLN A 116 11.50 -16.35 15.24
C GLN A 116 10.31 -15.58 14.66
N ILE A 117 10.18 -15.57 13.32
CA ILE A 117 9.06 -14.91 12.65
C ILE A 117 7.72 -15.54 13.04
N GLU A 118 7.66 -16.87 13.08
CA GLU A 118 6.45 -17.57 13.49
C GLU A 118 6.03 -17.21 14.92
N ARG A 119 6.97 -17.22 15.87
CA ARG A 119 6.71 -16.82 17.25
C ARG A 119 6.27 -15.35 17.37
N GLN A 120 6.89 -14.44 16.63
CA GLN A 120 6.53 -13.02 16.64
C GLN A 120 5.11 -12.80 16.09
N LEU A 121 4.78 -13.43 14.96
CA LEU A 121 3.44 -13.33 14.35
C LEU A 121 2.38 -13.98 15.22
N LEU A 122 2.66 -15.13 15.85
CA LEU A 122 1.73 -15.76 16.80
C LEU A 122 1.47 -14.87 18.00
N ALA A 123 2.51 -14.26 18.57
CA ALA A 123 2.38 -13.39 19.74
C ALA A 123 1.55 -12.13 19.43
N GLU A 124 1.78 -11.49 18.29
CA GLU A 124 1.13 -10.22 17.95
C GLU A 124 -0.22 -10.37 17.23
N LEU A 125 -0.34 -11.36 16.35
CA LEU A 125 -1.49 -11.54 15.44
C LEU A 125 -2.32 -12.79 15.76
N GLY A 126 -1.91 -13.60 16.73
CA GLY A 126 -2.58 -14.84 17.10
C GLY A 126 -2.52 -15.92 16.02
N ALA A 127 -1.71 -15.72 14.98
CA ALA A 127 -1.62 -16.62 13.83
C ALA A 127 -0.22 -16.63 13.21
N GLY A 128 0.22 -17.81 12.77
CA GLY A 128 1.49 -17.99 12.07
C GLY A 128 1.44 -17.58 10.59
N PRO A 129 2.60 -17.47 9.91
CA PRO A 129 2.70 -17.01 8.52
C PRO A 129 1.80 -17.75 7.53
N LEU A 130 1.72 -19.09 7.64
CA LEU A 130 0.91 -19.91 6.73
C LEU A 130 -0.58 -19.65 6.86
N ALA A 131 -1.07 -19.40 8.08
CA ALA A 131 -2.47 -19.10 8.33
C ALA A 131 -2.84 -17.69 7.88
N LEU A 132 -1.93 -16.73 8.07
CA LEU A 132 -2.08 -15.37 7.55
C LEU A 132 -2.15 -15.38 6.01
N ALA A 133 -1.24 -16.09 5.34
CA ALA A 133 -1.27 -16.28 3.89
C ALA A 133 -2.56 -16.99 3.44
N ARG A 134 -2.98 -18.04 4.13
CA ARG A 134 -4.24 -18.75 3.84
C ARG A 134 -5.46 -17.82 3.94
N SER A 135 -5.55 -17.02 4.99
CA SER A 135 -6.64 -16.04 5.16
C SER A 135 -6.65 -15.03 4.02
N GLN A 136 -5.49 -14.57 3.58
CA GLN A 136 -5.38 -13.65 2.45
C GLN A 136 -5.82 -14.30 1.14
N ARG A 137 -5.35 -15.52 0.82
CA ARG A 137 -5.79 -16.25 -0.37
C ARG A 137 -7.30 -16.42 -0.40
N ALA A 138 -7.91 -16.75 0.74
CA ALA A 138 -9.37 -16.85 0.86
C ALA A 138 -10.07 -15.50 0.56
N GLN A 139 -9.52 -14.38 1.05
CA GLN A 139 -10.03 -13.05 0.76
C GLN A 139 -9.92 -12.68 -0.73
N THR A 140 -8.76 -12.90 -1.35
CA THR A 140 -8.56 -12.67 -2.79
C THR A 140 -9.49 -13.53 -3.63
N ALA A 141 -9.61 -14.81 -3.29
CA ALA A 141 -10.55 -15.74 -3.93
C ALA A 141 -11.98 -15.21 -3.87
N ARG A 142 -12.45 -14.81 -2.70
CA ARG A 142 -13.80 -14.28 -2.55
C ARG A 142 -14.01 -13.02 -3.39
N LEU A 143 -13.07 -12.08 -3.34
CA LEU A 143 -13.13 -10.86 -4.13
C LEU A 143 -13.34 -11.21 -5.62
N LEU A 144 -12.52 -12.11 -6.17
CA LEU A 144 -12.65 -12.54 -7.56
C LEU A 144 -13.95 -13.27 -7.87
N ILE A 145 -14.40 -14.16 -6.98
CA ILE A 145 -15.66 -14.88 -7.13
C ILE A 145 -16.83 -13.89 -7.23
N GLU A 146 -16.81 -12.83 -6.40
CA GLU A 146 -17.89 -11.87 -6.28
C GLU A 146 -17.84 -10.75 -7.33
N THR A 147 -16.65 -10.35 -7.82
CA THR A 147 -16.50 -9.19 -8.70
C THR A 147 -16.10 -9.53 -10.15
N THR A 148 -15.87 -10.81 -10.48
CA THR A 148 -15.42 -11.21 -11.81
C THR A 148 -16.18 -12.41 -12.37
N GLY A 149 -16.22 -12.50 -13.71
CA GLY A 149 -16.76 -13.64 -14.45
C GLY A 149 -15.77 -14.78 -14.68
N LEU A 150 -14.58 -14.76 -14.07
CA LEU A 150 -13.52 -15.74 -14.33
C LEU A 150 -13.96 -17.19 -14.03
N PRO A 151 -13.52 -18.20 -14.81
CA PRO A 151 -13.64 -19.61 -14.44
C PRO A 151 -13.08 -19.87 -13.03
N MET A 152 -13.72 -20.79 -12.27
CA MET A 152 -13.30 -21.04 -10.88
C MET A 152 -11.86 -21.57 -10.77
N ALA A 153 -11.37 -22.26 -11.80
CA ALA A 153 -9.97 -22.68 -11.88
C ALA A 153 -9.03 -21.47 -11.94
N ASP A 154 -9.32 -20.50 -12.82
CA ASP A 154 -8.54 -19.27 -12.95
C ASP A 154 -8.58 -18.44 -11.66
N VAL A 155 -9.75 -18.38 -11.02
CA VAL A 155 -9.89 -17.73 -9.71
C VAL A 155 -9.01 -18.39 -8.65
N ALA A 156 -8.95 -19.73 -8.62
CA ALA A 156 -8.12 -20.45 -7.67
C ALA A 156 -6.63 -20.10 -7.84
N PHE A 157 -6.13 -20.14 -9.08
CA PHE A 157 -4.73 -19.83 -9.36
C PHE A 157 -4.41 -18.35 -9.17
N ALA A 158 -5.30 -17.44 -9.58
CA ALA A 158 -5.15 -15.99 -9.37
C ALA A 158 -5.14 -15.61 -7.88
N ALA A 159 -5.89 -16.35 -7.05
CA ALA A 159 -5.89 -16.18 -5.61
C ALA A 159 -4.70 -16.86 -4.90
N GLY A 160 -3.77 -17.48 -5.64
CA GLY A 160 -2.54 -18.08 -5.09
C GLY A 160 -2.70 -19.52 -4.59
N PHE A 161 -3.78 -20.22 -4.92
CA PHE A 161 -3.94 -21.64 -4.56
C PHE A 161 -3.17 -22.55 -5.53
N ALA A 162 -2.46 -23.54 -4.99
CA ALA A 162 -1.76 -24.55 -5.80
C ALA A 162 -2.71 -25.55 -6.48
N SER A 163 -3.95 -25.69 -5.99
CA SER A 163 -4.94 -26.58 -6.59
C SER A 163 -6.38 -26.09 -6.37
N VAL A 164 -7.25 -26.38 -7.34
CA VAL A 164 -8.70 -26.09 -7.26
C VAL A 164 -9.35 -26.81 -6.09
N ARG A 165 -8.87 -28.01 -5.72
CA ARG A 165 -9.36 -28.74 -4.54
C ARG A 165 -9.13 -27.95 -3.25
N THR A 166 -7.90 -27.50 -3.01
CA THR A 166 -7.55 -26.74 -1.80
C THR A 166 -8.29 -25.40 -1.75
N PHE A 167 -8.48 -24.77 -2.91
CA PHE A 167 -9.31 -23.58 -3.08
C PHE A 167 -10.76 -23.84 -2.64
N ASN A 168 -11.41 -24.87 -3.19
CA ASN A 168 -12.78 -25.23 -2.86
C ASN A 168 -12.95 -25.51 -1.36
N ASP A 169 -12.03 -26.27 -0.78
CA ASP A 169 -12.04 -26.64 0.64
C ASP A 169 -11.88 -25.40 1.52
N THR A 170 -10.92 -24.52 1.20
CA THR A 170 -10.68 -23.28 1.97
C THR A 170 -11.84 -22.30 1.86
N VAL A 171 -12.40 -22.10 0.67
CA VAL A 171 -13.57 -21.22 0.46
C VAL A 171 -14.77 -21.73 1.25
N ARG A 172 -15.02 -23.05 1.20
CA ARG A 172 -16.12 -23.68 1.95
C ARG A 172 -15.91 -23.56 3.46
N GLU A 173 -14.70 -23.79 3.95
CA GLU A 173 -14.37 -23.69 5.37
C GLU A 173 -14.53 -22.26 5.90
N VAL A 174 -13.96 -21.26 5.20
CA VAL A 174 -13.93 -19.87 5.69
C VAL A 174 -15.29 -19.18 5.53
N PHE A 175 -16.01 -19.43 4.43
CA PHE A 175 -17.23 -18.70 4.09
C PHE A 175 -18.53 -19.51 4.27
N ALA A 176 -18.43 -20.82 4.52
CA ALA A 176 -19.57 -21.74 4.61
C ALA A 176 -20.51 -21.65 3.40
N LEU A 177 -19.91 -21.54 2.22
CA LEU A 177 -20.55 -21.52 0.90
C LEU A 177 -19.58 -22.14 -0.11
N ALA A 178 -20.10 -22.86 -1.10
CA ALA A 178 -19.30 -23.27 -2.24
C ALA A 178 -18.95 -22.04 -3.12
N PRO A 179 -17.83 -22.04 -3.87
CA PRO A 179 -17.46 -20.93 -4.75
C PRO A 179 -18.58 -20.53 -5.73
N GLY A 180 -19.29 -21.51 -6.31
CA GLY A 180 -20.42 -21.26 -7.20
C GLY A 180 -21.56 -20.51 -6.52
N GLU A 181 -21.91 -20.89 -5.29
CA GLU A 181 -22.97 -20.25 -4.51
C GLU A 181 -22.60 -18.81 -4.13
N LEU A 182 -21.33 -18.56 -3.80
CA LEU A 182 -20.83 -17.20 -3.55
C LEU A 182 -21.05 -16.31 -4.78
N ARG A 183 -20.71 -16.80 -5.98
CA ARG A 183 -20.95 -16.07 -7.24
C ARG A 183 -22.42 -15.79 -7.49
N THR A 184 -23.28 -16.81 -7.36
CA THR A 184 -24.72 -16.65 -7.57
C THR A 184 -25.33 -15.63 -6.61
N ARG A 185 -24.83 -15.56 -5.36
CA ARG A 185 -25.28 -14.55 -4.38
C ARG A 185 -24.79 -13.15 -4.70
N ALA A 186 -23.59 -13.00 -5.26
CA ALA A 186 -23.03 -11.71 -5.65
C ALA A 186 -23.67 -11.15 -6.92
N ALA A 187 -23.96 -12.00 -7.91
CA ALA A 187 -24.61 -11.62 -9.17
C ALA A 187 -26.00 -10.98 -8.98
N ARG A 188 -26.65 -11.20 -7.83
CA ARG A 188 -27.91 -10.52 -7.46
C ARG A 188 -27.74 -9.06 -7.08
N GLY A 189 -26.52 -8.50 -7.15
CA GLY A 189 -26.22 -7.12 -6.75
C GLY A 189 -25.12 -6.38 -7.53
N SER A 190 -24.66 -6.87 -8.69
CA SER A 190 -23.62 -6.18 -9.50
C SER A 190 -24.02 -5.96 -10.96
N GLY A 191 -23.77 -4.74 -11.47
CA GLY A 191 -23.91 -4.30 -12.88
C GLY A 191 -22.81 -4.83 -13.83
N PRO A 192 -22.67 -4.24 -15.04
CA PRO A 192 -22.48 -4.98 -16.31
C PRO A 192 -21.11 -5.62 -16.53
N ALA A 193 -21.09 -6.50 -17.54
CA ALA A 193 -20.07 -7.47 -17.93
C ALA A 193 -18.63 -6.94 -18.00
N THR A 194 -17.70 -7.77 -17.52
CA THR A 194 -16.25 -7.59 -17.64
C THR A 194 -15.77 -7.80 -19.08
N THR A 195 -14.95 -6.89 -19.60
CA THR A 195 -14.15 -7.13 -20.81
C THR A 195 -13.22 -8.34 -20.57
N PRO A 196 -13.13 -9.31 -21.52
CA PRO A 196 -12.19 -10.42 -21.41
C PRO A 196 -10.76 -9.92 -21.12
N GLY A 197 -10.10 -10.51 -20.13
CA GLY A 197 -8.74 -10.13 -19.71
C GLY A 197 -8.64 -8.99 -18.69
N VAL A 198 -9.74 -8.26 -18.42
CA VAL A 198 -9.76 -7.19 -17.41
C VAL A 198 -10.44 -7.64 -16.12
N ILE A 199 -9.70 -7.57 -15.02
CA ILE A 199 -10.16 -7.89 -13.67
C ILE A 199 -10.62 -6.58 -13.00
N ALA A 200 -11.92 -6.45 -12.75
CA ALA A 200 -12.48 -5.31 -12.02
C ALA A 200 -12.62 -5.64 -10.52
N LEU A 201 -12.09 -4.77 -9.68
CA LEU A 201 -12.02 -4.90 -8.22
C LEU A 201 -12.47 -3.61 -7.54
N ARG A 202 -12.99 -3.75 -6.33
CA ARG A 202 -13.24 -2.65 -5.41
C ARG A 202 -12.21 -2.71 -4.29
N LEU A 203 -11.35 -1.70 -4.17
CA LEU A 203 -10.35 -1.62 -3.11
C LEU A 203 -10.88 -0.73 -1.96
N PRO A 204 -11.33 -1.32 -0.84
CA PRO A 204 -11.81 -0.54 0.30
C PRO A 204 -10.66 0.20 0.97
N TYR A 205 -10.96 1.37 1.52
CA TYR A 205 -10.05 2.21 2.30
C TYR A 205 -10.69 2.63 3.62
N ARG A 206 -9.87 3.06 4.58
CA ARG A 206 -10.37 3.64 5.84
C ARG A 206 -10.81 5.09 5.60
N ALA A 207 -12.06 5.45 5.86
CA ALA A 207 -12.49 6.84 5.71
C ALA A 207 -11.95 7.72 6.86
N PRO A 208 -11.75 9.04 6.65
CA PRO A 208 -11.88 9.76 5.38
C PRO A 208 -10.70 9.54 4.41
N LEU A 209 -10.91 9.87 3.14
CA LEU A 209 -9.87 9.93 2.11
C LEU A 209 -9.97 11.29 1.42
N ASN A 210 -8.82 11.94 1.19
CA ASN A 210 -8.72 13.14 0.36
C ASN A 210 -8.13 12.77 -1.03
N PRO A 211 -8.97 12.57 -2.07
CA PRO A 211 -8.50 12.13 -3.39
C PRO A 211 -7.62 13.16 -4.08
N SER A 212 -7.91 14.46 -3.91
CA SER A 212 -7.19 15.54 -4.59
C SER A 212 -5.72 15.58 -4.21
N ASN A 213 -5.40 15.36 -2.93
CA ASN A 213 -4.01 15.20 -2.48
C ASN A 213 -3.34 13.98 -3.12
N LEU A 214 -4.02 12.84 -3.10
CA LEU A 214 -3.41 11.57 -3.45
C LEU A 214 -3.21 11.44 -4.97
N PHE A 215 -4.31 11.54 -5.72
CA PHE A 215 -4.30 11.38 -7.17
C PHE A 215 -3.77 12.62 -7.89
N GLY A 216 -3.97 13.83 -7.34
CA GLY A 216 -3.34 15.03 -7.86
C GLY A 216 -1.83 14.93 -7.84
N HIS A 217 -1.25 14.42 -6.75
CA HIS A 217 0.18 14.18 -6.68
C HIS A 217 0.65 13.13 -7.70
N LEU A 218 -0.04 11.99 -7.78
CA LEU A 218 0.32 10.93 -8.73
C LEU A 218 0.24 11.42 -10.18
N ALA A 219 -0.79 12.17 -10.55
CA ALA A 219 -0.93 12.76 -11.88
C ALA A 219 0.13 13.83 -12.17
N ALA A 220 0.36 14.75 -11.22
CA ALA A 220 1.34 15.83 -11.37
C ALA A 220 2.79 15.32 -11.48
N THR A 221 3.07 14.12 -10.99
CA THR A 221 4.39 13.47 -11.04
C THR A 221 4.48 12.31 -12.04
N ALA A 222 3.41 12.04 -12.79
CA ALA A 222 3.28 10.91 -13.70
C ALA A 222 4.37 10.93 -14.79
N VAL A 223 5.07 9.81 -14.98
CA VAL A 223 6.05 9.63 -16.04
C VAL A 223 5.36 9.22 -17.35
N PRO A 224 5.38 10.07 -18.40
CA PRO A 224 4.80 9.73 -19.70
C PRO A 224 5.27 8.36 -20.22
N GLY A 225 4.32 7.56 -20.71
CA GLY A 225 4.55 6.19 -21.20
C GLY A 225 4.53 5.11 -20.12
N VAL A 226 4.62 5.45 -18.83
CA VAL A 226 4.52 4.52 -17.69
C VAL A 226 3.28 4.81 -16.84
N GLU A 227 2.95 6.08 -16.68
CA GLU A 227 1.88 6.59 -15.82
C GLU A 227 1.12 7.70 -16.54
N GLU A 228 -0.19 7.76 -16.33
CA GLU A 228 -1.03 8.86 -16.83
C GLU A 228 -2.27 9.08 -15.97
N TRP A 229 -2.90 10.23 -16.16
CA TRP A 229 -4.27 10.49 -15.71
C TRP A 229 -5.16 10.59 -16.94
N ARG A 230 -6.21 9.79 -16.99
CA ARG A 230 -7.17 9.77 -18.10
C ARG A 230 -8.55 9.38 -17.60
N ASP A 231 -9.58 10.08 -18.06
CA ASP A 231 -10.99 9.78 -17.79
C ASP A 231 -11.32 9.60 -16.29
N GLY A 232 -10.75 10.48 -15.45
CA GLY A 232 -10.97 10.45 -13.99
C GLY A 232 -10.23 9.32 -13.25
N ALA A 233 -9.30 8.63 -13.91
CA ALA A 233 -8.53 7.55 -13.34
C ALA A 233 -7.02 7.74 -13.53
N TYR A 234 -6.25 7.32 -12.53
CA TYR A 234 -4.80 7.17 -12.65
C TYR A 234 -4.49 5.80 -13.22
N ARG A 235 -3.77 5.76 -14.35
CA ARG A 235 -3.35 4.53 -15.03
C ARG A 235 -1.85 4.35 -14.94
N ARG A 236 -1.36 3.13 -14.75
CA ARG A 236 0.08 2.83 -14.85
C ARG A 236 0.42 1.39 -15.24
N THR A 237 1.63 1.20 -15.74
CA THR A 237 2.23 -0.12 -15.92
C THR A 237 2.87 -0.63 -14.62
N LEU A 238 2.90 -1.96 -14.45
CA LEU A 238 3.42 -2.67 -13.30
C LEU A 238 4.35 -3.79 -13.75
N THR A 239 5.58 -3.80 -13.25
CA THR A 239 6.47 -4.96 -13.36
C THR A 239 6.10 -5.99 -12.30
N LEU A 240 5.81 -7.23 -12.72
CA LEU A 240 5.30 -8.29 -11.87
C LEU A 240 6.15 -9.58 -12.04
N PRO A 241 6.08 -10.55 -11.10
CA PRO A 241 6.94 -11.73 -11.10
C PRO A 241 6.86 -12.58 -12.37
N HIS A 242 5.66 -12.73 -12.94
CA HIS A 242 5.41 -13.58 -14.09
C HIS A 242 5.17 -12.79 -15.38
N GLY A 243 5.35 -11.46 -15.35
CA GLY A 243 5.22 -10.59 -16.51
C GLY A 243 4.90 -9.16 -16.10
N HIS A 244 3.88 -8.56 -16.71
CA HIS A 244 3.48 -7.20 -16.40
C HIS A 244 1.97 -7.05 -16.24
N GLY A 245 1.58 -5.92 -15.68
CA GLY A 245 0.20 -5.51 -15.60
C GLY A 245 0.00 -4.06 -15.97
N ILE A 246 -1.23 -3.73 -16.33
CA ILE A 246 -1.72 -2.36 -16.45
C ILE A 246 -2.84 -2.19 -15.45
N VAL A 247 -2.75 -1.14 -14.62
CA VAL A 247 -3.79 -0.81 -13.65
C VAL A 247 -4.41 0.54 -13.99
N SER A 248 -5.72 0.64 -13.80
CA SER A 248 -6.49 1.89 -13.73
C SER A 248 -7.15 2.01 -12.36
N LEU A 249 -6.94 3.14 -11.68
CA LEU A 249 -7.38 3.43 -10.31
C LEU A 249 -8.21 4.71 -10.30
N ALA A 250 -9.49 4.61 -9.97
CA ALA A 250 -10.40 5.76 -9.89
C ALA A 250 -10.96 5.93 -8.46
N PRO A 251 -10.89 7.14 -7.87
CA PRO A 251 -11.46 7.40 -6.55
C PRO A 251 -12.99 7.34 -6.57
N GLY A 252 -13.57 6.59 -5.63
CA GLY A 252 -15.00 6.56 -5.34
C GLY A 252 -15.30 6.93 -3.88
N PRO A 253 -16.60 7.11 -3.52
CA PRO A 253 -17.01 7.59 -2.20
C PRO A 253 -16.75 6.60 -1.06
N ASP A 254 -16.68 5.29 -1.34
CA ASP A 254 -16.49 4.22 -0.35
C ASP A 254 -15.31 3.28 -0.67
N HIS A 255 -14.79 3.32 -1.90
CA HIS A 255 -13.72 2.45 -2.38
C HIS A 255 -12.98 3.09 -3.55
N ILE A 256 -11.81 2.56 -3.89
CA ILE A 256 -11.14 2.83 -5.17
C ILE A 256 -11.57 1.76 -6.17
N THR A 257 -12.10 2.18 -7.32
CA THR A 257 -12.32 1.28 -8.45
C THR A 257 -10.97 0.92 -9.05
N CYS A 258 -10.66 -0.36 -9.13
CA CYS A 258 -9.41 -0.87 -9.66
C CYS A 258 -9.70 -1.80 -10.85
N ARG A 259 -9.17 -1.47 -12.02
CA ARG A 259 -9.21 -2.34 -13.21
C ARG A 259 -7.79 -2.80 -13.50
N LEU A 260 -7.59 -4.11 -13.54
CA LEU A 260 -6.29 -4.74 -13.79
C LEU A 260 -6.34 -5.54 -15.08
N LEU A 261 -5.40 -5.28 -15.97
CA LEU A 261 -5.02 -6.16 -17.06
C LEU A 261 -3.69 -6.81 -16.66
N LEU A 262 -3.61 -8.13 -16.64
CA LEU A 262 -2.41 -8.87 -16.24
C LEU A 262 -2.01 -9.81 -17.36
N THR A 263 -0.71 -9.90 -17.64
CA THR A 263 -0.19 -10.95 -18.54
C THR A 263 -0.32 -12.34 -17.93
N ASP A 264 -0.25 -12.43 -16.60
CA ASP A 264 -0.40 -13.68 -15.86
C ASP A 264 -1.29 -13.47 -14.63
N PRO A 265 -2.39 -14.24 -14.48
CA PRO A 265 -3.32 -14.08 -13.36
C PRO A 265 -2.68 -14.37 -11.99
N ARG A 266 -1.59 -15.14 -11.91
CA ARG A 266 -0.87 -15.42 -10.65
C ARG A 266 -0.31 -14.15 -10.00
N ASP A 267 -0.14 -13.08 -10.76
CA ASP A 267 0.37 -11.81 -10.25
C ASP A 267 -0.70 -10.92 -9.60
N LEU A 268 -1.96 -11.33 -9.63
CA LEU A 268 -3.08 -10.54 -9.11
C LEU A 268 -2.90 -10.12 -7.66
N THR A 269 -2.57 -11.04 -6.75
CA THR A 269 -2.39 -10.72 -5.33
C THR A 269 -1.31 -9.66 -5.14
N ARG A 270 -0.22 -9.76 -5.89
CA ARG A 270 0.87 -8.77 -5.86
C ARG A 270 0.41 -7.44 -6.43
N ALA A 271 -0.28 -7.44 -7.57
CA ALA A 271 -0.82 -6.23 -8.18
C ALA A 271 -1.78 -5.48 -7.22
N ILE A 272 -2.70 -6.20 -6.56
CA ILE A 272 -3.59 -5.63 -5.54
C ILE A 272 -2.78 -5.01 -4.40
N SER A 273 -1.81 -5.75 -3.85
CA SER A 273 -0.95 -5.26 -2.77
C SER A 273 -0.22 -3.97 -3.17
N ARG A 274 0.33 -3.90 -4.39
CA ARG A 274 1.01 -2.71 -4.93
C ARG A 274 0.07 -1.53 -5.09
N CYS A 275 -1.16 -1.75 -5.52
CA CYS A 275 -2.17 -0.69 -5.63
C CYS A 275 -2.57 -0.13 -4.26
N ARG A 276 -2.81 -1.03 -3.29
CA ARG A 276 -3.12 -0.62 -1.90
C ARG A 276 -1.96 0.15 -1.26
N TRP A 277 -0.74 -0.30 -1.52
CA TRP A 277 0.49 0.34 -1.06
C TRP A 277 0.69 1.72 -1.68
N LEU A 278 0.58 1.84 -3.02
CA LEU A 278 0.71 3.09 -3.77
C LEU A 278 -0.20 4.18 -3.22
N LEU A 279 -1.43 3.80 -2.89
CA LEU A 279 -2.49 4.70 -2.45
C LEU A 279 -2.58 4.83 -0.91
N ASP A 280 -1.72 4.13 -0.18
CA ASP A 280 -1.70 4.10 1.28
C ASP A 280 -3.07 3.80 1.91
N LEU A 281 -3.86 2.88 1.33
CA LEU A 281 -5.27 2.67 1.69
C LEU A 281 -5.48 2.14 3.11
N ASP A 282 -4.45 1.51 3.67
CA ASP A 282 -4.48 0.84 4.98
C ASP A 282 -4.14 1.77 6.15
N ALA A 283 -3.68 3.00 5.90
CA ALA A 283 -3.45 3.99 6.95
C ALA A 283 -4.73 4.35 7.71
N ASP A 284 -4.57 4.73 8.99
CA ASP A 284 -5.65 5.24 9.85
C ASP A 284 -5.65 6.76 9.83
N PRO A 285 -6.44 7.37 8.92
CA PRO A 285 -6.49 8.82 8.79
C PRO A 285 -7.04 9.49 10.05
N VAL A 286 -7.90 8.82 10.83
CA VAL A 286 -8.51 9.42 12.01
C VAL A 286 -7.47 9.60 13.12
N ALA A 287 -6.63 8.59 13.34
CA ALA A 287 -5.54 8.69 14.31
C ALA A 287 -4.50 9.73 13.90
N VAL A 288 -4.14 9.75 12.61
CA VAL A 288 -3.21 10.74 12.04
C VAL A 288 -3.76 12.15 12.20
N ASP A 289 -4.97 12.40 11.72
CA ASP A 289 -5.60 13.73 11.73
C ASP A 289 -5.80 14.22 13.17
N ALA A 290 -6.20 13.35 14.10
CA ALA A 290 -6.33 13.71 15.51
C ALA A 290 -4.99 14.13 16.13
N GLN A 291 -3.90 13.41 15.84
CA GLN A 291 -2.56 13.76 16.33
C GLN A 291 -2.07 15.09 15.74
N LEU A 292 -2.27 15.31 14.44
CA LEU A 292 -1.81 16.53 13.77
C LEU A 292 -2.67 17.75 14.13
N ARG A 293 -3.98 17.57 14.32
CA ARG A 293 -4.91 18.62 14.76
C ARG A 293 -4.59 19.16 16.16
N ALA A 294 -3.88 18.40 17.00
CA ALA A 294 -3.42 18.90 18.30
C ALA A 294 -2.40 20.05 18.18
N ASP A 295 -1.84 20.28 16.99
CA ASP A 295 -1.01 21.43 16.69
C ASP A 295 -1.85 22.58 16.11
N PRO A 296 -1.92 23.74 16.78
CA PRO A 296 -2.72 24.87 16.31
C PRO A 296 -2.37 25.35 14.90
N LEU A 297 -1.12 25.16 14.45
CA LEU A 297 -0.70 25.56 13.10
C LEU A 297 -1.14 24.57 12.02
N LEU A 298 -1.32 23.29 12.37
CA LEU A 298 -1.78 22.28 11.42
C LEU A 298 -3.30 22.09 11.47
N ALA A 299 -3.97 22.39 12.60
CA ALA A 299 -5.40 22.20 12.77
C ALA A 299 -6.24 22.78 11.61
N PRO A 300 -6.03 24.04 11.14
CA PRO A 300 -6.79 24.57 10.01
C PRO A 300 -6.59 23.78 8.70
N LEU A 301 -5.38 23.25 8.48
CA LEU A 301 -5.06 22.46 7.29
C LEU A 301 -5.73 21.08 7.34
N VAL A 302 -5.74 20.47 8.53
CA VAL A 302 -6.41 19.19 8.79
C VAL A 302 -7.93 19.34 8.62
N ASP A 303 -8.52 20.38 9.20
CA ASP A 303 -9.97 20.60 9.15
C ASP A 303 -10.46 20.95 7.74
N LYS A 304 -9.65 21.65 6.95
CA LYS A 304 -9.97 21.97 5.56
C LYS A 304 -10.10 20.73 4.68
N ALA A 305 -9.26 19.72 4.88
CA ALA A 305 -9.19 18.58 3.96
C ALA A 305 -8.66 17.29 4.63
N PRO A 306 -9.42 16.70 5.57
CA PRO A 306 -8.99 15.55 6.36
C PRO A 306 -8.80 14.29 5.50
N GLY A 307 -8.11 13.29 6.02
CA GLY A 307 -7.90 12.02 5.32
C GLY A 307 -6.85 12.07 4.21
N ARG A 308 -5.90 13.01 4.29
CA ARG A 308 -4.71 13.01 3.41
C ARG A 308 -3.91 11.72 3.57
N ARG A 309 -3.30 11.29 2.47
CA ARG A 309 -2.48 10.08 2.39
C ARG A 309 -1.09 10.42 1.94
N VAL A 310 -0.12 9.57 2.24
CA VAL A 310 1.19 9.65 1.61
C VAL A 310 1.08 8.91 0.29
N PRO A 311 1.10 9.58 -0.89
CA PRO A 311 1.19 8.85 -2.14
C PRO A 311 2.53 8.11 -2.13
N ARG A 312 2.55 6.81 -2.42
CA ARG A 312 3.78 6.01 -2.40
C ARG A 312 4.27 5.72 -3.82
N THR A 313 4.94 4.61 -4.02
CA THR A 313 5.37 4.09 -5.32
C THR A 313 5.13 2.58 -5.35
N VAL A 314 4.92 2.00 -6.53
CA VAL A 314 4.82 0.54 -6.67
C VAL A 314 6.19 -0.13 -6.63
N ASP A 315 7.25 0.60 -6.99
CA ASP A 315 8.63 0.11 -7.06
C ASP A 315 9.59 1.13 -6.44
N GLY A 316 10.40 0.67 -5.48
CA GLY A 316 11.32 1.52 -4.73
C GLY A 316 12.56 1.92 -5.53
N ALA A 317 13.04 1.05 -6.42
CA ALA A 317 14.17 1.32 -7.30
C ALA A 317 13.79 2.36 -8.37
N GLU A 318 12.62 2.19 -9.01
CA GLU A 318 12.02 3.19 -9.90
C GLU A 318 11.97 4.55 -9.22
N PHE A 319 11.42 4.60 -7.99
CA PHE A 319 11.28 5.87 -7.29
C PHE A 319 12.62 6.50 -6.91
N ALA A 320 13.62 5.70 -6.49
CA ALA A 320 14.95 6.22 -6.19
C ALA A 320 15.61 6.84 -7.43
N VAL A 321 15.49 6.20 -8.59
CA VAL A 321 15.94 6.77 -9.87
C VAL A 321 15.22 8.09 -10.15
N ARG A 322 13.88 8.12 -10.03
CA ARG A 322 13.09 9.34 -10.21
C ARG A 322 13.48 10.46 -9.22
N ALA A 323 13.78 10.12 -7.98
CA ALA A 323 14.20 11.07 -6.95
C ALA A 323 15.54 11.72 -7.32
N VAL A 324 16.51 10.95 -7.83
CA VAL A 324 17.79 11.49 -8.33
C VAL A 324 17.57 12.38 -9.56
N LEU A 325 16.74 11.96 -10.51
CA LEU A 325 16.40 12.76 -11.69
C LEU A 325 15.75 14.10 -11.32
N GLY A 326 14.92 14.11 -10.27
CA GLY A 326 14.20 15.28 -9.76
C GLY A 326 15.01 16.21 -8.85
N GLN A 327 16.27 15.89 -8.54
CA GLN A 327 17.10 16.76 -7.69
C GLN A 327 17.25 18.15 -8.33
N GLN A 328 16.95 19.20 -7.56
CA GLN A 328 17.19 20.61 -7.94
C GLN A 328 16.49 21.05 -9.25
N VAL A 329 15.43 20.37 -9.67
CA VAL A 329 14.65 20.74 -10.87
C VAL A 329 13.16 20.79 -10.55
N SER A 330 12.38 21.41 -11.44
CA SER A 330 10.92 21.40 -11.32
C SER A 330 10.36 19.99 -11.56
N THR A 331 9.14 19.74 -11.05
CA THR A 331 8.42 18.49 -11.28
C THR A 331 8.23 18.20 -12.77
N ALA A 332 7.97 19.23 -13.58
CA ALA A 332 7.84 19.08 -15.03
C ALA A 332 9.16 18.63 -15.68
N ALA A 333 10.29 19.24 -15.32
CA ALA A 333 11.60 18.85 -15.83
C ALA A 333 11.99 17.43 -15.39
N ALA A 334 11.70 17.06 -14.13
CA ALA A 334 11.93 15.70 -13.63
C ALA A 334 11.14 14.66 -14.46
N ARG A 335 9.87 14.94 -14.79
CA ARG A 335 9.04 14.09 -15.66
C ARG A 335 9.63 13.95 -17.06
N THR A 336 10.13 15.03 -17.65
CA THR A 336 10.77 14.99 -18.97
C THR A 336 12.03 14.12 -18.96
N HIS A 337 12.88 14.22 -17.93
CA HIS A 337 14.06 13.36 -17.81
C HIS A 337 13.68 11.88 -17.64
N ALA A 338 12.68 11.59 -16.81
CA ALA A 338 12.18 10.24 -16.63
C ALA A 338 11.58 9.67 -17.92
N ALA A 339 10.80 10.46 -18.67
CA ALA A 339 10.22 10.04 -19.95
C ALA A 339 11.30 9.66 -20.96
N ARG A 340 12.37 10.48 -21.09
CA ARG A 340 13.49 10.18 -21.99
C ARG A 340 14.19 8.87 -21.61
N LEU A 341 14.39 8.64 -20.31
CA LEU A 341 15.00 7.41 -19.81
C LEU A 341 14.12 6.19 -20.15
N VAL A 342 12.80 6.32 -19.95
CA VAL A 342 11.82 5.28 -20.26
C VAL A 342 11.77 4.99 -21.76
N THR A 343 11.70 6.00 -22.62
CA THR A 343 11.68 5.79 -24.08
C THR A 343 12.94 5.10 -24.58
N ALA A 344 14.10 5.40 -23.98
CA ALA A 344 15.37 4.85 -24.43
C ALA A 344 15.67 3.45 -23.85
N HIS A 345 15.24 3.15 -22.62
CA HIS A 345 15.68 1.95 -21.88
C HIS A 345 14.54 1.16 -21.22
N GLY A 346 13.29 1.61 -21.36
CA GLY A 346 12.13 0.91 -20.84
C GLY A 346 11.80 -0.33 -21.68
N THR A 347 11.11 -1.29 -21.08
CA THR A 347 10.61 -2.46 -21.82
C THR A 347 9.26 -2.12 -22.46
N PRO A 348 9.09 -2.24 -23.79
CA PRO A 348 7.82 -1.96 -24.44
C PRO A 348 6.67 -2.83 -23.90
N VAL A 349 5.48 -2.24 -23.79
CA VAL A 349 4.24 -2.95 -23.43
C VAL A 349 3.12 -2.59 -24.39
N HIS A 350 2.14 -3.49 -24.52
CA HIS A 350 0.93 -3.25 -25.28
C HIS A 350 -0.21 -2.87 -24.33
N ASP A 351 -0.68 -1.63 -24.41
CA ASP A 351 -1.89 -1.14 -23.73
C ASP A 351 -3.09 -1.13 -24.68
N PRO A 352 -4.09 -2.01 -24.50
CA PRO A 352 -5.28 -2.02 -25.35
C PRO A 352 -6.09 -0.72 -25.34
N GLU A 353 -6.00 0.08 -24.28
CA GLU A 353 -6.68 1.39 -24.18
C GLU A 353 -5.74 2.56 -24.60
N GLY A 354 -4.49 2.25 -24.93
CA GLY A 354 -3.46 3.18 -25.41
C GLY A 354 -2.90 4.16 -24.36
N GLY A 355 -1.73 4.73 -24.67
CA GLY A 355 -1.04 5.77 -23.89
C GLY A 355 0.06 5.26 -22.97
N LEU A 356 -0.10 4.07 -22.41
CA LEU A 356 0.98 3.38 -21.73
C LEU A 356 1.79 2.57 -22.74
N THR A 357 3.10 2.79 -22.75
CA THR A 357 3.99 2.28 -23.81
C THR A 357 5.15 1.46 -23.26
N HIS A 358 5.54 1.67 -22.01
CA HIS A 358 6.72 1.00 -21.44
C HIS A 358 6.53 0.61 -19.96
N LEU A 359 7.27 -0.41 -19.54
CA LEU A 359 7.70 -0.57 -18.15
C LEU A 359 8.86 0.40 -17.87
N PHE A 360 8.93 0.87 -16.62
CA PHE A 360 10.10 1.63 -16.19
C PHE A 360 11.37 0.75 -16.26
N PRO A 361 12.53 1.30 -16.70
CA PRO A 361 13.77 0.53 -16.81
C PRO A 361 14.18 -0.13 -15.48
N THR A 362 14.58 -1.40 -15.52
CA THR A 362 15.12 -2.08 -14.35
C THR A 362 16.51 -1.54 -14.00
N PRO A 363 16.96 -1.64 -12.74
CA PRO A 363 18.34 -1.30 -12.38
C PRO A 363 19.38 -2.02 -13.23
N GLN A 364 19.13 -3.30 -13.57
CA GLN A 364 20.02 -4.09 -14.43
C GLN A 364 20.09 -3.53 -15.85
N ALA A 365 18.97 -3.09 -16.42
CA ALA A 365 18.95 -2.44 -17.74
C ALA A 365 19.71 -1.09 -17.73
N LEU A 366 19.62 -0.36 -16.62
CA LEU A 366 20.31 0.92 -16.45
C LEU A 366 21.81 0.76 -16.15
N ALA A 367 22.25 -0.36 -15.61
CA ALA A 367 23.66 -0.55 -15.21
C ALA A 367 24.63 -0.55 -16.39
N GLY A 368 24.18 -0.93 -17.59
CA GLY A 368 24.97 -0.90 -18.82
C GLY A 368 24.94 0.44 -19.57
N LEU A 369 24.31 1.47 -19.02
CA LEU A 369 24.10 2.75 -19.69
C LEU A 369 25.40 3.57 -19.73
N ASP A 370 25.73 4.14 -20.91
CA ASP A 370 26.77 5.16 -21.01
C ASP A 370 26.31 6.46 -20.32
N PRO A 371 26.92 6.86 -19.18
CA PRO A 371 26.47 8.02 -18.43
C PRO A 371 26.52 9.32 -19.25
N GLU A 372 27.39 9.40 -20.25
CA GLU A 372 27.52 10.59 -21.11
C GLU A 372 26.31 10.79 -22.03
N ALA A 373 25.57 9.72 -22.33
CA ALA A 373 24.31 9.80 -23.08
C ALA A 373 23.17 10.47 -22.29
N LEU A 374 23.30 10.60 -20.96
CA LEU A 374 22.30 11.27 -20.13
C LEU A 374 22.42 12.79 -20.25
N ALA A 375 21.34 13.45 -20.65
CA ALA A 375 21.23 14.91 -20.65
C ALA A 375 21.04 15.47 -19.22
N LEU A 376 22.03 15.25 -18.35
CA LEU A 376 22.08 15.64 -16.94
C LEU A 376 23.46 16.23 -16.59
N PRO A 377 23.57 17.09 -15.56
CA PRO A 377 24.87 17.54 -15.06
C PRO A 377 25.78 16.37 -14.62
N ARG A 378 27.10 16.51 -14.77
CA ARG A 378 28.10 15.47 -14.44
C ARG A 378 27.95 14.90 -13.02
N THR A 379 27.66 15.75 -12.04
CA THR A 379 27.44 15.32 -10.65
C THR A 379 26.21 14.43 -10.50
N ARG A 380 25.13 14.73 -11.23
CA ARG A 380 23.89 13.94 -11.20
C ARG A 380 24.02 12.63 -11.98
N ARG A 381 24.76 12.63 -13.10
CA ARG A 381 25.16 11.40 -13.81
C ARG A 381 25.87 10.44 -12.85
N ARG A 382 26.89 10.91 -12.14
CA ARG A 382 27.61 10.11 -11.13
C ARG A 382 26.71 9.60 -10.02
N THR A 383 25.80 10.44 -9.53
CA THR A 383 24.85 10.06 -8.47
C THR A 383 23.91 8.95 -8.95
N LEU A 384 23.38 9.09 -10.17
CA LEU A 384 22.49 8.10 -10.77
C LEU A 384 23.22 6.79 -11.05
N THR A 385 24.42 6.81 -11.62
CA THR A 385 25.18 5.58 -11.90
C THR A 385 25.57 4.85 -10.63
N THR A 386 25.94 5.58 -9.57
CA THR A 386 26.24 4.99 -8.26
C THR A 386 25.02 4.32 -7.65
N LEU A 387 23.85 4.98 -7.72
CA LEU A 387 22.58 4.38 -7.28
C LEU A 387 22.23 3.12 -8.08
N VAL A 388 22.31 3.21 -9.41
CA VAL A 388 21.95 2.11 -10.31
C VAL A 388 22.84 0.90 -10.07
N ALA A 389 24.15 1.10 -9.90
CA ALA A 389 25.07 0.01 -9.56
C ALA A 389 24.66 -0.68 -8.26
N ALA A 390 24.43 0.10 -7.20
CA ALA A 390 24.04 -0.44 -5.89
C ALA A 390 22.68 -1.16 -5.89
N LEU A 391 21.74 -0.70 -6.72
CA LEU A 391 20.46 -1.39 -6.92
C LEU A 391 20.61 -2.66 -7.77
N ALA A 392 21.47 -2.64 -8.78
CA ALA A 392 21.65 -3.73 -9.72
C ALA A 392 22.38 -4.94 -9.11
N ASP A 393 23.39 -4.68 -8.26
CA ASP A 393 24.14 -5.71 -7.53
C ASP A 393 23.46 -6.15 -6.22
N GLY A 394 22.40 -5.45 -5.80
CA GLY A 394 21.61 -5.77 -4.62
C GLY A 394 22.22 -5.33 -3.29
N THR A 395 23.31 -4.55 -3.31
CA THR A 395 23.88 -3.92 -2.10
C THR A 395 22.92 -2.92 -1.47
N LEU A 396 22.09 -2.26 -2.29
CA LEU A 396 20.96 -1.45 -1.86
C LEU A 396 19.64 -2.11 -2.27
N ARG A 397 18.75 -2.33 -1.30
CA ARG A 397 17.40 -2.85 -1.55
C ARG A 397 16.34 -1.88 -1.04
N LEU A 398 15.50 -1.39 -1.94
CA LEU A 398 14.42 -0.47 -1.61
C LEU A 398 13.07 -1.12 -1.88
N GLY A 399 12.36 -1.49 -0.82
CA GLY A 399 11.05 -2.11 -0.90
C GLY A 399 10.27 -2.00 0.40
N MET A 400 9.04 -2.51 0.37
CA MET A 400 8.16 -2.58 1.54
C MET A 400 8.69 -3.51 2.65
N ASP A 401 9.71 -4.31 2.32
CA ASP A 401 10.44 -5.22 3.18
C ASP A 401 11.75 -4.66 3.72
N THR A 402 12.15 -3.45 3.35
CA THR A 402 13.41 -2.89 3.83
C THR A 402 13.25 -2.28 5.23
N ASP A 403 14.22 -2.55 6.09
CA ASP A 403 14.38 -1.84 7.35
C ASP A 403 14.69 -0.36 7.09
N TRP A 404 13.94 0.54 7.70
CA TRP A 404 14.02 1.96 7.41
C TRP A 404 15.34 2.60 7.85
N GLU A 405 15.91 2.19 8.99
CA GLU A 405 17.15 2.76 9.52
C GLU A 405 18.34 2.30 8.67
N ARG A 406 18.37 1.01 8.35
CA ARG A 406 19.36 0.43 7.44
C ARG A 406 19.32 1.09 6.07
N ALA A 407 18.13 1.24 5.47
CA ALA A 407 17.98 1.87 4.16
C ALA A 407 18.48 3.32 4.16
N ARG A 408 18.20 4.08 5.24
CA ARG A 408 18.71 5.44 5.38
C ARG A 408 20.22 5.48 5.47
N ALA A 409 20.83 4.58 6.25
CA ALA A 409 22.28 4.49 6.38
C ALA A 409 22.94 4.13 5.04
N GLU A 410 22.41 3.13 4.33
CA GLU A 410 22.90 2.72 3.01
C GLU A 410 22.76 3.85 1.98
N LEU A 411 21.61 4.53 1.92
CA LEU A 411 21.39 5.67 1.03
C LEU A 411 22.32 6.85 1.35
N ALA A 412 22.46 7.21 2.63
CA ALA A 412 23.29 8.34 3.06
C ALA A 412 24.78 8.10 2.81
N ALA A 413 25.22 6.85 2.74
CA ALA A 413 26.59 6.49 2.37
C ALA A 413 26.89 6.69 0.88
N LEU A 414 25.86 6.78 0.01
CA LEU A 414 26.05 6.97 -1.42
C LEU A 414 26.43 8.42 -1.77
N PRO A 415 27.46 8.65 -2.60
CA PRO A 415 27.80 9.98 -3.10
C PRO A 415 26.62 10.66 -3.81
N GLY A 416 26.30 11.89 -3.39
CA GLY A 416 25.21 12.69 -3.97
C GLY A 416 23.84 12.51 -3.31
N PHE A 417 23.75 11.69 -2.26
CA PHE A 417 22.52 11.47 -1.49
C PHE A 417 22.49 12.35 -0.23
N GLY A 418 21.95 13.56 -0.40
CA GLY A 418 21.70 14.46 0.74
C GLY A 418 20.46 14.04 1.56
N PRO A 419 20.25 14.69 2.73
CA PRO A 419 19.13 14.39 3.63
C PRO A 419 17.76 14.41 2.96
N TRP A 420 17.54 15.33 2.01
CA TRP A 420 16.29 15.39 1.24
C TRP A 420 16.02 14.11 0.44
N THR A 421 17.02 13.61 -0.29
CA THR A 421 16.87 12.41 -1.13
C THR A 421 16.61 11.16 -0.27
N VAL A 422 17.32 11.06 0.85
CA VAL A 422 17.15 9.95 1.80
C VAL A 422 15.74 9.93 2.37
N GLU A 423 15.26 11.07 2.89
CA GLU A 423 13.94 11.15 3.53
C GLU A 423 12.78 11.06 2.53
N VAL A 424 12.95 11.55 1.29
CA VAL A 424 11.88 11.41 0.28
C VAL A 424 11.73 9.95 -0.14
N ILE A 425 12.84 9.20 -0.25
CA ILE A 425 12.82 7.75 -0.51
C ILE A 425 12.21 7.01 0.69
N ALA A 426 12.59 7.36 1.93
CA ALA A 426 12.00 6.75 3.12
C ALA A 426 10.46 6.95 3.16
N MET A 427 9.99 8.18 2.91
CA MET A 427 8.57 8.51 2.88
C MET A 427 7.81 7.77 1.76
N ARG A 428 8.32 7.83 0.52
CA ARG A 428 7.58 7.43 -0.68
C ARG A 428 7.78 5.97 -1.06
N ALA A 429 9.01 5.48 -0.96
CA ALA A 429 9.40 4.13 -1.35
C ALA A 429 9.28 3.13 -0.21
N LEU A 430 9.79 3.49 0.98
CA LEU A 430 9.76 2.59 2.15
C LEU A 430 8.46 2.71 2.96
N GLY A 431 7.70 3.78 2.70
CA GLY A 431 6.43 4.08 3.36
C GLY A 431 6.57 4.39 4.85
N ASP A 432 7.70 4.99 5.25
CA ASP A 432 7.90 5.44 6.62
C ASP A 432 6.93 6.60 6.94
N PRO A 433 5.99 6.41 7.88
CA PRO A 433 5.00 7.41 8.25
C PRO A 433 5.59 8.61 8.99
N ASP A 434 6.83 8.51 9.47
CA ASP A 434 7.52 9.50 10.28
C ASP A 434 8.72 10.15 9.57
N ALA A 435 8.91 9.86 8.29
CA ALA A 435 9.89 10.55 7.44
C ALA A 435 9.57 12.06 7.34
N PHE A 436 10.61 12.90 7.34
CA PHE A 436 10.43 14.35 7.36
C PHE A 436 11.46 15.07 6.49
N LEU A 437 11.03 16.12 5.80
CA LEU A 437 11.77 16.78 4.72
C LEU A 437 12.10 18.25 5.07
N PRO A 438 12.97 18.53 6.05
CA PRO A 438 13.18 19.89 6.55
C PRO A 438 13.87 20.83 5.54
N THR A 439 14.52 20.28 4.51
CA THR A 439 15.19 21.04 3.44
C THR A 439 14.38 21.13 2.15
N ASP A 440 13.20 20.51 2.09
CA ASP A 440 12.33 20.58 0.92
C ASP A 440 11.83 22.01 0.69
N LEU A 441 11.82 22.44 -0.57
CA LEU A 441 11.47 23.83 -0.91
C LEU A 441 10.02 24.15 -0.56
N GLY A 442 9.09 23.23 -0.80
CA GLY A 442 7.68 23.40 -0.43
C GLY A 442 7.51 23.47 1.09
N ILE A 443 8.21 22.61 1.82
CA ILE A 443 8.20 22.63 3.29
C ILE A 443 8.79 23.92 3.86
N ARG A 444 9.88 24.44 3.29
CA ARG A 444 10.48 25.72 3.72
C ARG A 444 9.56 26.91 3.45
N ARG A 445 8.86 26.92 2.32
CA ARG A 445 7.86 27.96 2.00
C ARG A 445 6.67 27.90 2.94
N ALA A 446 6.13 26.69 3.16
CA ALA A 446 5.06 26.47 4.13
C ALA A 446 5.47 26.90 5.54
N ALA A 447 6.71 26.59 5.95
CA ALA A 447 7.24 27.00 7.24
C ALA A 447 7.27 28.53 7.40
N ALA A 448 7.75 29.25 6.37
CA ALA A 448 7.76 30.71 6.39
C ALA A 448 6.35 31.31 6.48
N GLN A 449 5.37 30.78 5.75
CA GLN A 449 3.99 31.29 5.76
C GLN A 449 3.24 31.00 7.07
N LEU A 450 3.51 29.84 7.69
CA LEU A 450 2.86 29.44 8.94
C LEU A 450 3.60 29.94 10.20
N GLY A 451 4.71 30.67 10.05
CA GLY A 451 5.53 31.11 11.18
C GLY A 451 6.25 29.96 11.91
N LEU A 452 6.51 28.85 11.23
CA LEU A 452 7.36 27.77 11.74
C LEU A 452 8.85 28.15 11.63
N PRO A 453 9.75 27.45 12.37
CA PRO A 453 11.18 27.74 12.30
C PRO A 453 11.75 27.61 10.88
N ALA A 454 12.59 28.57 10.49
CA ALA A 454 13.12 28.65 9.12
C ALA A 454 14.35 27.76 8.87
N THR A 455 15.09 27.37 9.91
CA THR A 455 16.29 26.55 9.76
C THR A 455 15.93 25.05 9.77
N PRO A 456 16.58 24.21 8.96
CA PRO A 456 16.27 22.78 8.92
C PRO A 456 16.34 22.09 10.30
N ALA A 457 17.34 22.44 11.11
CA ALA A 457 17.52 21.88 12.45
C ALA A 457 16.37 22.25 13.40
N ALA A 458 16.01 23.53 13.48
CA ALA A 458 14.91 23.98 14.34
C ALA A 458 13.55 23.47 13.86
N LEU A 459 13.36 23.38 12.53
CA LEU A 459 12.14 22.82 11.96
C LEU A 459 12.01 21.33 12.28
N THR A 460 13.12 20.59 12.24
CA THR A 460 13.15 19.16 12.63
C THR A 460 12.81 18.98 14.10
N ALA A 461 13.37 19.80 14.98
CA ALA A 461 13.03 19.80 16.41
C ALA A 461 11.54 20.12 16.64
N ARG A 462 11.01 21.11 15.93
CA ARG A 462 9.59 21.49 15.98
C ARG A 462 8.66 20.39 15.47
N ALA A 463 9.07 19.66 14.44
CA ALA A 463 8.31 18.56 13.85
C ALA A 463 8.22 17.33 14.76
N ALA A 464 9.04 17.24 15.82
CA ALA A 464 8.96 16.14 16.79
C ALA A 464 7.57 15.99 17.43
N ARG A 465 6.79 17.09 17.51
CA ARG A 465 5.41 17.09 18.01
C ARG A 465 4.43 16.33 17.10
N TRP A 466 4.78 16.15 15.83
CA TRP A 466 3.95 15.45 14.85
C TRP A 466 4.26 13.96 14.76
N ARG A 467 5.24 13.47 15.53
CA ARG A 467 5.54 12.04 15.59
C ARG A 467 4.32 11.25 16.11
N PRO A 468 4.09 10.02 15.63
CA PRO A 468 4.90 9.29 14.64
C PRO A 468 4.44 9.51 13.18
N TRP A 469 3.81 10.64 12.87
CA TRP A 469 3.13 10.90 11.59
C TRP A 469 3.70 12.10 10.81
N ARG A 470 5.00 12.37 10.93
CA ARG A 470 5.64 13.52 10.25
C ARG A 470 5.49 13.47 8.72
N ALA A 471 5.42 12.31 8.10
CA ALA A 471 5.20 12.19 6.65
C ALA A 471 3.80 12.67 6.23
N TYR A 472 2.81 12.51 7.12
CA TYR A 472 1.46 13.05 6.90
C TYR A 472 1.42 14.55 7.15
N ALA A 473 2.19 15.06 8.12
CA ALA A 473 2.36 16.50 8.31
C ALA A 473 2.96 17.16 7.06
N VAL A 474 3.93 16.53 6.40
CA VAL A 474 4.46 16.97 5.08
C VAL A 474 3.33 17.11 4.06
N GLN A 475 2.38 16.16 4.00
CA GLN A 475 1.25 16.26 3.07
C GLN A 475 0.40 17.49 3.36
N TYR A 476 0.14 17.82 4.63
CA TYR A 476 -0.61 19.04 4.97
C TYR A 476 0.20 20.31 4.68
N LEU A 477 1.49 20.35 4.99
CA LEU A 477 2.36 21.51 4.73
C LEU A 477 2.47 21.83 3.23
N TRP A 478 2.51 20.82 2.37
CA TRP A 478 2.51 21.00 0.92
C TRP A 478 1.20 21.61 0.35
N THR A 479 0.18 21.86 1.18
CA THR A 479 -1.05 22.58 0.76
C THR A 479 -0.99 24.08 0.89
N VAL A 480 0.01 24.57 1.62
CA VAL A 480 0.13 25.99 1.93
C VAL A 480 0.38 26.79 0.65
N ASP A 481 1.12 26.21 -0.29
CA ASP A 481 1.29 26.74 -1.64
C ASP A 481 0.30 26.09 -2.62
N ASP A 482 -0.24 26.90 -3.55
CA ASP A 482 -1.01 26.37 -4.67
C ASP A 482 -0.07 25.61 -5.63
N HIS A 483 -0.28 24.30 -5.75
CA HIS A 483 0.58 23.42 -6.54
C HIS A 483 -0.25 22.28 -7.16
N PRO A 484 0.03 21.86 -8.41
CA PRO A 484 -0.73 20.82 -9.11
C PRO A 484 -0.90 19.50 -8.35
N ILE A 485 0.01 19.18 -7.42
CA ILE A 485 -0.06 17.96 -6.59
C ILE A 485 -1.28 17.93 -5.65
N ASN A 486 -1.94 19.06 -5.44
CA ASN A 486 -3.08 19.18 -4.53
C ASN A 486 -4.44 19.13 -5.24
N HIS A 487 -4.45 19.06 -6.57
CA HIS A 487 -5.65 19.14 -7.39
C HIS A 487 -5.80 17.91 -8.28
N LEU A 488 -7.01 17.37 -8.41
CA LEU A 488 -7.30 16.41 -9.46
C LEU A 488 -7.17 17.12 -10.82
N PRO A 489 -6.52 16.51 -11.81
CA PRO A 489 -6.58 17.04 -13.17
C PRO A 489 -8.03 17.03 -13.66
N GLY A 490 -8.45 18.14 -14.26
CA GLY A 490 -9.79 18.34 -14.82
C GLY A 490 -10.05 17.55 -16.09
#